data_AF-A0A8H4EVA2-F1
#
_entry.id   AF-A0A8H4EVA2-F1
#
_cell.length_a   1.000
_cell.length_b   1.000
_cell.length_c   1.000
_cell.angle_alpha   90.00
_cell.angle_beta   90.00
_cell.angle_gamma   90.00
#
_symmetry.space_group_name_H-M   'P 1'
#
loop_
_entity.id
_entity.type
_entity.pdbx_description
1 polymer ?
#
loop_
_entity_poly.entity_id
_entity_poly.type
_entity_poly.pdbx_seq_one_letter_code
_entity_poly.pdbx_strand_id
1 'polypeptide(L)'
;MHPKVLSKENESDDKSNNDFDISIDITDESECFKITKYLKNFKNILVQLFILAIASVIVFLVSNVMESLVENLPLSENFLLIIVLGFIGSIPEQAMSINSFYKNDSDLGLNNAFGSNLIMLGGILPIFTILE
;
A
#
# COMPACT_ATOMS: atom_id res chain seq x y z
N MET A 1 70.86 -36.80 -38.41
CA MET A 1 70.72 -36.00 -39.65
C MET A 1 70.28 -34.61 -39.21
N HIS A 2 71.06 -33.60 -39.61
CA HIS A 2 70.95 -32.19 -39.19
C HIS A 2 69.62 -31.52 -39.62
N PRO A 3 69.28 -30.36 -39.02
CA PRO A 3 67.98 -29.69 -39.03
C PRO A 3 67.84 -28.62 -40.14
N LYS A 4 66.66 -28.01 -40.25
CA LYS A 4 66.38 -26.69 -40.86
C LYS A 4 65.29 -26.06 -39.98
N VAL A 5 65.48 -25.07 -39.11
CA VAL A 5 66.10 -23.71 -39.14
C VAL A 5 65.33 -22.69 -40.00
N LEU A 6 64.63 -21.79 -39.28
CA LEU A 6 64.29 -20.36 -39.52
C LEU A 6 63.59 -19.98 -40.85
N SER A 7 62.67 -19.00 -40.92
CA SER A 7 62.69 -17.64 -40.37
C SER A 7 61.27 -17.00 -40.43
N LYS A 8 60.77 -16.41 -39.34
CA LYS A 8 60.43 -14.97 -39.17
C LYS A 8 59.77 -14.25 -40.37
N GLU A 9 58.58 -13.69 -40.13
CA GLU A 9 58.27 -12.28 -40.44
C GLU A 9 57.05 -11.79 -39.65
N ASN A 10 57.25 -10.69 -38.91
CA ASN A 10 56.20 -9.88 -38.31
C ASN A 10 55.84 -8.82 -39.34
N GLU A 11 54.55 -8.55 -39.56
CA GLU A 11 54.12 -7.22 -39.99
C GLU A 11 52.70 -6.95 -39.47
N SER A 12 52.62 -5.88 -38.69
CA SER A 12 51.42 -5.22 -38.20
C SER A 12 50.65 -4.57 -39.34
N ASP A 13 49.32 -4.41 -39.20
CA ASP A 13 48.65 -3.11 -39.28
C ASP A 13 47.12 -3.24 -39.26
N ASP A 14 46.56 -2.78 -38.14
CA ASP A 14 45.54 -1.71 -38.08
C ASP A 14 44.20 -1.88 -38.84
N LYS A 15 43.10 -2.07 -38.08
CA LYS A 15 41.90 -1.18 -38.09
C LYS A 15 40.70 -1.73 -37.30
N SER A 16 40.33 -0.95 -36.27
CA SER A 16 38.97 -0.41 -36.03
C SER A 16 37.76 -1.35 -35.82
N ASN A 17 37.33 -1.36 -34.55
CA ASN A 17 35.97 -1.04 -34.05
C ASN A 17 34.79 -2.02 -34.20
N ASN A 18 34.09 -2.15 -33.06
CA ASN A 18 32.66 -2.43 -32.85
C ASN A 18 32.27 -3.93 -33.00
N ASP A 19 31.64 -4.60 -32.04
CA ASP A 19 30.62 -4.15 -31.11
C ASP A 19 30.64 -4.92 -29.78
N PHE A 20 30.15 -4.21 -28.76
CA PHE A 20 29.68 -4.68 -27.47
C PHE A 20 28.95 -6.04 -27.50
N ASP A 21 29.66 -7.14 -27.27
CA ASP A 21 29.05 -8.35 -26.71
C ASP A 21 28.91 -8.14 -25.20
N ILE A 22 27.81 -7.52 -24.78
CA ILE A 22 27.33 -7.66 -23.40
C ILE A 22 26.81 -9.08 -23.29
N SER A 23 27.72 -10.03 -23.05
CA SER A 23 27.36 -11.33 -22.49
C SER A 23 26.86 -11.08 -21.07
N ILE A 24 25.55 -10.89 -20.95
CA ILE A 24 24.86 -11.04 -19.67
C ILE A 24 24.97 -12.53 -19.34
N ASP A 25 26.04 -12.88 -18.63
CA ASP A 25 26.26 -14.19 -18.05
C ASP A 25 25.19 -14.38 -16.96
N ILE A 26 24.09 -15.03 -17.34
CA ILE A 26 23.02 -15.41 -16.42
C ILE A 26 23.50 -16.63 -15.63
N THR A 27 24.45 -16.38 -14.73
CA THR A 27 24.85 -17.32 -13.67
C THR A 27 24.74 -16.59 -12.32
N ASP A 28 23.57 -16.05 -12.00
CA ASP A 28 23.30 -15.50 -10.67
C ASP A 28 21.84 -15.70 -10.25
N GLU A 29 21.53 -16.93 -9.87
CA GLU A 29 20.22 -17.36 -9.32
C GLU A 29 19.84 -16.56 -8.04
N SER A 30 20.81 -15.84 -7.44
CA SER A 30 20.65 -15.03 -6.23
C SER A 30 20.07 -13.61 -6.47
N GLU A 31 20.28 -13.04 -7.66
CA GLU A 31 19.84 -11.68 -8.02
C GLU A 31 18.36 -11.63 -8.40
N CYS A 32 17.88 -12.64 -9.14
CA CYS A 32 16.47 -12.75 -9.58
C CYS A 32 15.50 -12.84 -8.38
N PHE A 33 15.94 -13.44 -7.27
CA PHE A 33 15.17 -13.52 -6.03
C PHE A 33 15.03 -12.16 -5.31
N LYS A 34 16.05 -11.28 -5.37
CA LYS A 34 15.96 -9.92 -4.80
C LYS A 34 15.03 -9.03 -5.63
N ILE A 35 15.10 -9.13 -6.95
CA ILE A 35 14.27 -8.35 -7.89
C ILE A 35 12.79 -8.69 -7.70
N THR A 36 12.42 -9.97 -7.58
CA THR A 36 11.02 -10.38 -7.35
C THR A 36 10.48 -9.91 -5.98
N LYS A 37 11.32 -9.89 -4.94
CA LYS A 37 10.96 -9.34 -3.62
C LYS A 37 10.74 -7.82 -3.68
N TYR A 38 11.61 -7.08 -4.37
CA TYR A 38 11.49 -5.64 -4.54
C TYR A 38 10.25 -5.27 -5.37
N LEU A 39 9.99 -5.99 -6.46
CA LEU A 39 8.79 -5.81 -7.30
C LEU A 39 7.50 -6.12 -6.52
N LYS A 40 7.50 -7.14 -5.65
CA LYS A 40 6.36 -7.47 -4.78
C LYS A 40 6.05 -6.34 -3.80
N ASN A 41 7.07 -5.76 -3.17
CA ASN A 41 6.90 -4.62 -2.27
C ASN A 41 6.44 -3.36 -3.02
N PHE A 42 6.97 -3.11 -4.21
CA PHE A 42 6.55 -2.00 -5.07
C PHE A 42 5.07 -2.10 -5.46
N LYS A 43 4.60 -3.32 -5.80
CA LYS A 43 3.18 -3.56 -6.07
C LYS A 43 2.30 -3.25 -4.86
N ASN A 44 2.71 -3.64 -3.66
CA ASN A 44 1.96 -3.35 -2.43
C ASN A 44 1.86 -1.84 -2.16
N ILE A 45 2.93 -1.09 -2.42
CA ILE A 45 2.94 0.38 -2.28
C ILE A 45 1.97 1.01 -3.29
N LEU A 46 1.99 0.57 -4.55
CA LEU A 46 1.05 1.04 -5.58
C LEU A 46 -0.40 0.79 -5.20
N VAL A 47 -0.70 -0.39 -4.63
CA VAL A 47 -2.06 -0.72 -4.14
C VAL A 47 -2.47 0.20 -2.99
N GLN A 48 -1.58 0.47 -2.03
CA GLN A 48 -1.88 1.39 -0.93
C GLN A 48 -2.13 2.81 -1.42
N LEU A 49 -1.36 3.28 -2.40
CA LEU A 49 -1.58 4.60 -3.01
C LEU A 49 -2.94 4.69 -3.72
N PHE A 50 -3.34 3.62 -4.42
CA PHE A 50 -4.64 3.55 -5.08
C PHE A 50 -5.80 3.56 -4.08
N ILE A 51 -5.67 2.83 -2.97
CA ILE A 51 -6.65 2.85 -1.87
C ILE A 51 -6.79 4.26 -1.29
N LEU A 52 -5.67 4.98 -1.10
CA LEU A 52 -5.70 6.35 -0.62
C LEU A 52 -6.38 7.31 -1.59
N ALA A 53 -6.14 7.15 -2.90
CA ALA A 53 -6.82 7.94 -3.93
C ALA A 53 -8.34 7.72 -3.92
N ILE A 54 -8.78 6.47 -3.77
CA ILE A 54 -10.21 6.14 -3.65
C ILE A 54 -10.80 6.78 -2.38
N ALA A 55 -10.11 6.68 -1.24
CA ALA A 55 -10.57 7.29 0.01
C ALA A 55 -10.77 8.80 -0.13
N SER A 56 -9.86 9.50 -0.82
CA SER A 56 -10.00 10.93 -1.12
C SER A 56 -11.24 11.25 -1.94
N VAL A 57 -11.51 10.47 -3.00
CA VAL A 57 -12.71 10.64 -3.84
C VAL A 57 -13.99 10.41 -3.05
N ILE A 58 -14.01 9.41 -2.15
CA ILE A 58 -15.16 9.15 -1.28
C ILE A 58 -15.43 10.35 -0.38
N VAL A 59 -14.40 10.89 0.28
CA VAL A 59 -14.56 12.07 1.15
C VAL A 59 -15.11 13.26 0.36
N PHE A 60 -14.58 13.52 -0.84
CA PHE A 60 -15.09 14.57 -1.71
C PHE A 60 -16.56 14.35 -2.07
N LEU A 61 -16.95 13.13 -2.43
CA LEU A 61 -18.34 12.82 -2.78
C LEU A 61 -19.29 13.01 -1.60
N VAL A 62 -18.87 12.62 -0.40
CA VAL A 62 -19.65 12.82 0.82
C VAL A 62 -19.88 14.31 1.08
N SER A 63 -18.86 15.15 0.99
CA SER A 63 -19.01 16.61 1.17
C SER A 63 -20.05 17.22 0.23
N ASN A 64 -20.01 16.90 -1.07
CA ASN A 64 -20.98 17.40 -2.04
C ASN A 64 -22.43 16.97 -1.72
N VAL A 65 -22.60 15.72 -1.25
CA VAL A 65 -23.91 15.21 -0.84
C VAL A 65 -24.40 15.91 0.43
N MET A 66 -23.53 16.16 1.40
CA MET A 66 -23.90 16.84 2.65
C MET A 66 -24.39 18.26 2.41
N GLU A 67 -23.72 19.02 1.53
CA GLU A 67 -24.16 20.37 1.14
C GLU A 67 -25.61 20.36 0.63
N SER A 68 -25.95 19.39 -0.24
CA SER A 68 -27.30 19.22 -0.78
C SER A 68 -28.33 18.78 0.27
N LEU A 69 -27.91 18.01 1.28
CA LEU A 69 -28.77 17.53 2.35
C LEU A 69 -29.12 18.64 3.36
N VAL A 70 -28.16 19.51 3.67
CA VAL A 70 -28.32 20.62 4.61
C VAL A 70 -29.29 21.68 4.07
N GLU A 71 -29.35 21.88 2.75
CA GLU A 71 -30.36 22.77 2.15
C GLU A 71 -31.80 22.31 2.39
N ASN A 72 -32.00 21.00 2.59
CA ASN A 72 -33.32 20.37 2.73
C ASN A 72 -33.68 20.00 4.17
N LEU A 73 -32.70 19.99 5.08
CA LEU A 73 -32.88 19.64 6.49
C LEU A 73 -32.50 20.84 7.38
N PRO A 74 -33.25 21.13 8.47
CA PRO A 74 -32.93 22.21 9.40
C PRO A 74 -31.74 21.89 10.34
N LEU A 75 -30.82 21.02 9.92
CA LEU A 75 -29.66 20.57 10.71
C LEU A 75 -28.39 21.27 10.23
N SER A 76 -27.45 21.52 11.12
CA SER A 76 -26.15 22.09 10.73
C SER A 76 -25.31 21.07 9.96
N GLU A 77 -24.57 21.56 8.96
CA GLU A 77 -23.65 20.74 8.15
C GLU A 77 -22.65 19.98 9.02
N ASN A 78 -22.04 20.65 10.00
CA ASN A 78 -21.08 20.04 10.91
C ASN A 78 -21.70 18.89 11.71
N PHE A 79 -22.96 19.02 12.16
CA PHE A 79 -23.62 17.97 12.92
C PHE A 79 -23.86 16.73 12.05
N LEU A 80 -24.34 16.95 10.81
CA LEU A 80 -24.60 15.88 9.85
C LEU A 80 -23.29 15.18 9.43
N LEU A 81 -22.24 15.96 9.20
CA LEU A 81 -20.89 15.47 8.89
C LEU A 81 -20.33 14.60 10.02
N ILE A 82 -20.42 15.04 11.27
CA ILE A 82 -19.91 14.28 12.42
C ILE A 82 -20.64 12.95 12.58
N ILE A 83 -21.97 12.94 12.42
CA ILE A 83 -22.76 11.70 12.51
C ILE A 83 -22.38 10.73 11.39
N VAL A 84 -22.35 11.20 10.15
CA VAL A 84 -22.07 10.34 9.00
C VAL A 84 -20.64 9.83 9.05
N LEU A 85 -19.66 10.69 9.36
CA LEU A 85 -18.26 10.31 9.45
C LEU A 85 -18.02 9.34 10.61
N GLY A 86 -18.62 9.59 11.77
CA GLY A 86 -18.57 8.68 12.92
C GLY A 86 -19.22 7.33 12.62
N PHE A 87 -20.34 7.33 11.90
CA PHE A 87 -21.01 6.09 11.47
C PHE A 87 -20.12 5.29 10.51
N ILE A 88 -19.63 5.91 9.42
CA ILE A 88 -18.77 5.25 8.43
C ILE A 88 -17.53 4.64 9.08
N GLY A 89 -16.88 5.38 9.99
CA GLY A 89 -15.69 4.91 10.71
C GLY A 89 -15.94 3.75 11.67
N SER A 90 -17.21 3.47 12.03
CA SER A 90 -17.59 2.39 12.97
C SER A 90 -18.15 1.13 12.29
N ILE A 91 -18.38 1.18 10.97
CA ILE A 91 -18.92 0.04 10.20
C ILE A 91 -18.00 -1.20 10.26
N PRO A 92 -16.67 -1.09 10.09
CA PRO A 92 -15.79 -2.25 10.14
C PRO A 92 -15.84 -2.99 11.49
N GLU A 93 -15.89 -2.25 12.59
CA GLU A 93 -15.95 -2.77 13.96
C GLU A 93 -17.30 -3.44 14.23
N GLN A 94 -18.39 -2.80 13.79
CA GLN A 94 -19.73 -3.39 13.88
C GLN A 94 -19.82 -4.68 13.05
N ALA A 95 -19.27 -4.68 11.83
CA ALA A 95 -19.23 -5.86 10.97
C ALA A 95 -18.42 -7.00 11.61
N MET A 96 -17.29 -6.69 12.25
CA MET A 96 -16.49 -7.66 13.00
C MET A 96 -17.26 -8.24 14.20
N SER A 97 -17.96 -7.39 14.96
CA SER A 97 -18.80 -7.85 16.08
C SER A 97 -19.90 -8.81 15.61
N ILE A 98 -20.62 -8.43 14.56
CA ILE A 98 -21.67 -9.25 13.93
C ILE A 98 -21.09 -10.58 13.42
N ASN A 99 -19.93 -10.55 12.76
CA ASN A 99 -19.27 -11.75 12.25
C ASN A 99 -18.85 -12.72 13.37
N SER A 100 -18.49 -12.22 14.54
CA SER A 100 -18.21 -13.06 15.72
C SER A 100 -19.45 -13.74 16.27
N PHE A 101 -20.60 -13.06 16.29
CA PHE A 101 -21.88 -13.69 16.65
C PHE A 101 -22.27 -14.81 15.68
N TYR A 102 -22.03 -14.63 14.37
CA TYR A 102 -22.25 -15.68 13.37
C TYR A 102 -21.36 -16.92 13.57
N LYS A 103 -20.19 -16.76 14.20
CA LYS A 103 -19.26 -17.86 14.52
C LYS A 103 -19.55 -18.54 15.87
N ASN A 104 -20.64 -18.19 16.54
CA ASN A 104 -20.95 -18.58 17.93
C ASN A 104 -19.92 -18.10 18.97
N ASP A 105 -19.07 -17.13 18.61
CA ASP A 105 -18.12 -16.50 19.52
C ASP A 105 -18.72 -15.19 20.07
N SER A 106 -19.82 -15.32 20.82
CA SER A 106 -20.55 -14.18 21.37
C SER A 106 -19.69 -13.31 22.28
N ASP A 107 -18.73 -13.90 22.99
CA ASP A 107 -17.82 -13.18 23.89
C ASP A 107 -16.86 -12.29 23.10
N LEU A 108 -16.37 -12.75 21.94
CA LEU A 108 -15.52 -11.95 21.05
C LEU A 108 -16.33 -10.83 20.40
N GLY A 109 -17.56 -11.11 19.98
CA GLY A 109 -18.45 -10.10 19.40
C GLY A 109 -18.80 -9.00 20.39
N LEU A 110 -19.16 -9.39 21.62
CA LEU A 110 -19.48 -8.49 22.71
C LEU A 110 -18.27 -7.64 23.10
N ASN A 111 -17.12 -8.26 23.33
CA ASN A 111 -15.90 -7.55 23.69
C ASN A 111 -15.43 -6.61 22.58
N ASN A 112 -15.65 -6.95 21.30
CA ASN A 112 -15.36 -6.05 20.19
C ASN A 112 -16.31 -4.84 20.21
N ALA A 113 -17.62 -5.04 20.34
CA ALA A 113 -18.59 -3.94 20.39
C ALA A 113 -18.37 -2.99 21.58
N PHE A 114 -18.13 -3.54 22.78
CA PHE A 114 -17.89 -2.74 23.98
C PHE A 114 -16.48 -2.13 24.01
N GLY A 115 -15.47 -2.89 23.59
CA GLY A 115 -14.07 -2.49 23.61
C GLY A 115 -13.78 -1.31 22.69
N SER A 116 -14.31 -1.32 21.46
CA SER A 116 -14.14 -0.23 20.50
C SER A 116 -14.68 1.10 21.05
N ASN A 117 -15.88 1.08 21.65
CA ASN A 117 -16.50 2.27 22.24
C ASN A 117 -15.77 2.74 23.51
N LEU A 118 -15.29 1.82 24.35
CA LEU A 118 -14.49 2.13 25.54
C LEU A 118 -13.16 2.79 25.19
N ILE A 119 -12.46 2.31 24.17
CA ILE A 119 -11.21 2.93 23.71
C ILE A 119 -11.47 4.30 23.08
N MET A 120 -12.59 4.46 22.36
CA MET A 120 -12.96 5.75 21.77
C MET A 120 -13.25 6.80 22.84
N LEU A 121 -14.02 6.43 23.88
CA LEU A 121 -14.39 7.34 24.98
C LEU A 121 -13.27 7.55 26.02
N GLY A 122 -12.58 6.48 26.41
CA GLY A 122 -11.60 6.51 27.50
C GLY A 122 -10.14 6.65 27.06
N GLY A 123 -9.86 6.47 25.76
CA GLY A 123 -8.53 6.59 25.18
C GLY A 123 -8.44 7.77 24.21
N ILE A 124 -9.11 7.66 23.05
CA ILE A 124 -8.96 8.63 21.96
C ILE A 124 -9.43 10.03 22.37
N LEU A 125 -10.65 10.18 22.92
CA LEU A 125 -11.17 11.50 23.28
C LEU A 125 -10.29 12.23 24.32
N PRO A 126 -9.86 11.61 25.44
CA PRO A 126 -8.97 12.26 26.40
C PRO A 126 -7.62 12.64 25.79
N ILE A 127 -7.03 11.77 24.96
CA ILE A 127 -5.77 12.06 24.27
C ILE A 127 -5.95 13.27 23.35
N PHE A 128 -7.03 13.31 22.58
CA PHE A 128 -7.35 14.43 21.71
C PHE A 128 -7.48 15.74 22.50
N THR A 129 -8.20 15.73 23.62
CA THR A 129 -8.33 16.90 24.52
C THR A 129 -7.02 17.34 25.17
N ILE A 130 -6.06 16.43 25.38
CA ILE A 130 -4.74 16.77 25.95
C ILE A 130 -3.79 17.33 24.88
N LEU A 131 -3.96 16.93 23.62
CA LEU A 131 -3.08 17.33 22.50
C LEU A 131 -3.46 18.68 21.89
N GLU A 132 -4.72 19.09 21.99
CA GLU A 132 -5.24 20.40 21.56
C GLU A 132 -5.02 21.49 22.63
#